data_AF-A0A1I4JYT6-F1
#
_entry.id   AF-A0A1I4JYT6-F1
#
_cell.length_a   1.000
_cell.length_b   1.000
_cell.length_c   1.000
_cell.angle_alpha   90.00
_cell.angle_beta   90.00
_cell.angle_gamma   90.00
#
_symmetry.space_group_name_H-M   'P 1'
#
loop_
_entity.id
_entity.type
_entity.pdbx_description
1 polymer ?
#
loop_
_entity_poly.entity_id
_entity_poly.type
_entity_poly.pdbx_seq_one_letter_code
_entity_poly.pdbx_strand_id
1 'polypeptide(L)'
;MTEQYCKTKDIALRLQISPATVLKWVKKYRIPYTVNASGHYCFAEDTVPEFLKIKNQHQQEGSRAVENSEHVSRSVMLDRLAQTEENVQILERMIMNKADDIVTFQMVEQRRKIEALTKKMDKLEKQMEEQGRAPRRKQEEAAGMPYSNHPPAGLFQFE
;
A
#
# COMPACT_ATOMS: atom_id res chain seq x y z
N MET A 1 67.20 10.20 17.22
CA MET A 1 65.78 10.57 17.02
C MET A 1 65.14 9.40 16.30
N THR A 2 64.17 8.73 16.89
CA THR A 2 63.52 7.55 16.29
C THR A 2 62.55 8.01 15.22
N GLU A 3 62.87 7.79 13.94
CA GLU A 3 61.91 8.01 12.85
C GLU A 3 60.73 7.04 13.04
N GLN A 4 59.61 7.58 13.52
CA GLN A 4 58.41 6.80 13.75
C GLN A 4 57.60 6.75 12.45
N TYR A 5 57.41 5.54 11.92
CA TYR A 5 56.64 5.29 10.71
C TYR A 5 55.27 4.72 11.06
N CYS A 6 54.20 5.31 10.52
CA CYS A 6 52.83 4.81 10.66
C CYS A 6 52.42 3.95 9.46
N LYS A 7 51.73 2.84 9.69
CA LYS A 7 51.16 2.04 8.60
C LYS A 7 49.83 2.64 8.14
N THR A 8 49.37 2.28 6.94
CA THR A 8 48.05 2.70 6.42
C THR A 8 46.91 2.47 7.41
N LYS A 9 46.93 1.35 8.16
CA LYS A 9 45.90 1.02 9.15
C LYS A 9 45.92 1.98 10.34
N ASP A 10 47.09 2.39 10.79
CA ASP A 10 47.25 3.28 11.94
C ASP A 10 46.76 4.69 11.60
N ILE A 11 47.05 5.16 10.38
CA ILE A 11 46.53 6.43 9.85
C ILE A 11 45.00 6.38 9.67
N ALA A 12 44.50 5.28 9.14
CA ALA A 12 43.07 5.05 8.97
C ALA A 12 42.32 5.11 10.32
N LEU A 13 42.86 4.47 11.35
CA LEU A 13 42.32 4.51 12.71
C LEU A 13 42.40 5.92 13.31
N ARG A 14 43.55 6.58 13.22
CA ARG A 14 43.78 7.92 13.79
C ARG A 14 42.89 9.00 13.16
N LEU A 15 42.61 8.87 11.86
CA LEU A 15 41.75 9.80 11.12
C LEU A 15 40.29 9.35 11.02
N GLN A 16 39.93 8.17 11.56
CA GLN A 16 38.61 7.54 11.44
C GLN A 16 38.10 7.45 9.99
N ILE A 17 38.97 7.04 9.08
CA ILE A 17 38.67 6.88 7.65
C ILE A 17 39.03 5.47 7.21
N SER A 18 38.42 4.98 6.12
CA SER A 18 38.76 3.64 5.61
C SER A 18 40.21 3.58 5.11
N PRO A 19 40.93 2.46 5.27
CA PRO A 19 42.27 2.29 4.69
C PRO A 19 42.30 2.50 3.17
N ALA A 20 41.21 2.18 2.46
CA ALA A 20 41.07 2.44 1.04
C ALA A 20 41.05 3.94 0.72
N THR A 21 40.43 4.76 1.57
CA THR A 21 40.42 6.23 1.45
C THR A 21 41.83 6.80 1.59
N VAL A 22 42.60 6.29 2.57
CA VAL A 22 44.01 6.68 2.75
C VAL A 22 44.81 6.40 1.47
N LEU A 23 44.70 5.19 0.90
CA LEU A 23 45.39 4.83 -0.33
C LEU A 23 44.94 5.65 -1.55
N LYS A 24 43.66 6.01 -1.64
CA LYS A 24 43.16 6.93 -2.67
C LYS A 24 43.78 8.31 -2.55
N TRP A 25 43.90 8.84 -1.33
CA TRP A 25 44.53 10.14 -1.08
C TRP A 25 46.03 10.12 -1.38
N VAL A 26 46.74 9.05 -1.03
CA VAL A 26 48.15 8.87 -1.40
C VAL A 26 48.34 8.96 -2.92
N LYS A 27 47.49 8.29 -3.70
CA LYS A 27 47.53 8.37 -5.17
C LYS A 27 47.15 9.75 -5.72
N LYS A 28 46.10 10.38 -5.16
CA LYS A 28 45.53 11.66 -5.64
C LYS A 28 46.44 12.85 -5.32
N TYR A 29 47.00 12.90 -4.11
CA TYR A 29 47.81 14.00 -3.60
C TYR A 29 49.33 13.69 -3.64
N ARG A 30 49.72 12.54 -4.20
CA ARG A 30 51.11 12.08 -4.35
C ARG A 30 51.92 12.16 -3.04
N ILE A 31 51.33 11.68 -1.95
CA ILE A 31 51.96 11.67 -0.62
C ILE A 31 53.12 10.67 -0.62
N PRO A 32 54.32 11.05 -0.13
CA PRO A 32 55.47 10.15 -0.10
C PRO A 32 55.20 8.97 0.84
N TYR A 33 55.53 7.76 0.38
CA TYR A 33 55.39 6.53 1.14
C TYR A 33 56.63 5.66 0.96
N THR A 34 56.91 4.85 1.97
CA THR A 34 57.90 3.78 1.89
C THR A 34 57.16 2.44 1.95
N VAL A 35 57.72 1.41 1.32
CA VAL A 35 57.17 0.06 1.39
C VAL A 35 58.09 -0.75 2.30
N ASN A 36 57.54 -1.32 3.37
CA ASN A 36 58.33 -2.18 4.24
C ASN A 36 58.63 -3.53 3.56
N ALA A 37 59.50 -4.35 4.17
CA ALA A 37 59.84 -5.68 3.66
C ALA A 37 58.64 -6.64 3.48
N SER A 38 57.47 -6.28 4.03
CA SER A 38 56.22 -7.06 3.94
C SER A 38 55.21 -6.48 2.95
N GLY A 39 55.56 -5.44 2.18
CA GLY A 39 54.67 -4.86 1.16
C GLY A 39 53.61 -3.88 1.68
N HIS A 40 53.68 -3.47 2.95
CA HIS A 40 52.77 -2.47 3.51
C HIS A 40 53.28 -1.05 3.29
N TYR A 41 52.37 -0.13 2.99
CA TYR A 41 52.66 1.30 2.90
C TYR A 41 52.90 1.88 4.30
N CYS A 42 54.09 2.43 4.48
CA CYS A 42 54.55 3.14 5.66
C CYS A 42 54.71 4.62 5.31
N PHE A 43 54.30 5.47 6.24
CA PHE A 43 54.35 6.92 6.08
C PHE A 43 55.10 7.51 7.25
N ALA A 44 55.93 8.53 7.00
CA ALA A 44 56.59 9.28 8.07
C ALA A 44 55.54 10.05 8.89
N GLU A 45 55.79 10.21 10.20
CA GLU A 45 54.90 11.00 11.08
C GLU A 45 54.65 12.42 10.53
N ASP A 46 55.62 13.00 9.82
CA ASP A 46 55.53 14.32 9.17
C ASP A 46 54.47 14.41 8.07
N THR A 47 54.02 13.27 7.53
CA THR A 47 52.97 13.23 6.48
C THR A 47 51.56 13.14 7.07
N VAL A 48 51.41 12.76 8.34
CA VAL A 48 50.13 12.73 9.06
C VAL A 48 49.38 14.07 9.03
N PRO A 49 50.02 15.24 9.22
CA PRO A 49 49.33 16.53 9.09
C PRO A 49 48.79 16.79 7.68
N GLU A 50 49.39 16.25 6.61
CA GLU A 50 48.85 16.39 5.25
C GLU A 50 47.53 15.64 5.09
N PHE A 51 47.44 14.43 5.62
CA PHE A 51 46.19 13.67 5.62
C PHE A 51 45.09 14.39 6.44
N LEU A 52 45.45 15.06 7.54
CA LEU A 52 44.52 15.85 8.32
C LEU A 52 44.04 17.10 7.55
N LYS A 53 44.94 17.78 6.83
CA LYS A 53 44.58 18.89 5.93
C LYS A 53 43.62 18.42 4.84
N ILE A 54 43.88 17.28 4.21
CA ILE A 54 43.01 16.70 3.17
C ILE A 54 41.64 16.32 3.77
N LYS A 55 41.60 15.75 4.98
CA LYS A 55 40.34 15.44 5.67
C LYS A 55 39.53 16.71 5.93
N ASN A 56 40.15 17.75 6.49
CA ASN A 56 39.49 19.01 6.78
C ASN A 56 39.03 19.72 5.50
N GLN A 57 39.83 19.67 4.44
CA GLN A 57 39.46 20.17 3.13
C GLN A 57 38.26 19.40 2.57
N HIS A 58 38.26 18.07 2.60
CA HIS A 58 37.12 17.25 2.17
C HIS A 58 35.88 17.43 3.05
N GLN A 59 36.04 17.75 4.34
CA GLN A 59 34.93 18.05 5.24
C GLN A 59 34.34 19.43 4.95
N GLN A 60 35.17 20.45 4.71
CA GLN A 60 34.72 21.77 4.26
C GLN A 60 34.15 21.74 2.84
N GLU A 61 34.73 20.94 1.94
CA GLU A 61 34.22 20.69 0.59
C GLU A 61 32.95 19.85 0.64
N GLY A 62 32.77 18.94 1.61
CA GLY A 62 31.50 18.27 1.86
C GLY A 62 30.43 19.26 2.33
N SER A 63 30.77 20.22 3.17
CA SER A 63 29.89 21.33 3.55
C SER A 63 29.60 22.29 2.38
N ARG A 64 30.58 22.56 1.51
CA ARG A 64 30.44 23.42 0.31
C ARG A 64 29.81 22.71 -0.89
N ALA A 65 29.90 21.39 -0.97
CA ALA A 65 29.25 20.57 -2.01
C ALA A 65 27.77 20.35 -1.70
N VAL A 66 27.36 20.44 -0.43
CA VAL A 66 25.94 20.60 -0.06
C VAL A 66 25.42 21.97 -0.50
N GLU A 67 26.25 23.02 -0.55
CA GLU A 67 25.83 24.34 -1.03
C GLU A 67 25.83 24.47 -2.57
N ASN A 68 26.71 23.76 -3.28
CA ASN A 68 26.93 24.01 -4.70
C ASN A 68 26.51 22.89 -5.66
N SER A 69 25.79 21.85 -5.19
CA SER A 69 25.25 20.81 -6.08
C SER A 69 23.73 20.84 -6.26
N GLU A 70 22.89 21.30 -5.33
CA GLU A 70 21.42 21.19 -5.52
C GLU A 70 20.58 22.27 -4.80
N HIS A 71 21.02 23.53 -4.76
CA HIS A 71 20.11 24.61 -4.38
C HIS A 71 19.18 24.98 -5.56
N VAL A 72 18.24 24.08 -5.89
CA VAL A 72 17.00 24.54 -6.51
C VAL A 72 16.42 25.58 -5.55
N SER A 73 16.24 26.82 -6.02
CA SER A 73 15.73 27.92 -5.22
C SER A 73 14.56 27.44 -4.35
N ARG A 74 14.56 27.75 -3.04
CA ARG A 74 13.48 27.36 -2.12
C ARG A 74 12.11 27.73 -2.69
N SER A 75 12.02 28.83 -3.44
CA SER A 75 10.82 29.24 -4.17
C SER A 75 10.38 28.22 -5.22
N VAL A 76 11.32 27.67 -6.00
CA VAL A 76 11.03 26.66 -7.03
C VAL A 76 10.68 25.32 -6.39
N MET A 77 11.27 24.98 -5.25
CA MET A 77 10.86 23.79 -4.49
C MET A 77 9.44 23.94 -3.91
N LEU A 78 9.10 25.11 -3.36
CA LEU A 78 7.75 25.41 -2.85
C LEU A 78 6.71 25.38 -3.98
N ASP A 79 7.05 25.92 -5.15
CA ASP A 79 6.17 25.92 -6.32
C ASP A 79 5.92 24.49 -6.85
N ARG A 80 6.98 23.68 -6.94
CA ARG A 80 6.84 22.25 -7.27
C ARG A 80 6.02 21.49 -6.23
N LEU A 81 6.18 21.81 -4.95
CA LEU A 81 5.40 21.18 -3.88
C LEU A 81 3.92 21.54 -3.99
N ALA A 82 3.60 22.82 -4.23
CA ALA A 82 2.23 23.28 -4.45
C ALA A 82 1.61 22.60 -5.69
N GLN A 83 2.37 22.47 -6.79
CA GLN A 83 1.90 21.76 -7.98
C GLN A 83 1.65 20.27 -7.70
N THR A 84 2.51 19.62 -6.91
CA THR A 84 2.28 18.23 -6.51
C THR A 84 1.06 18.07 -5.62
N GLU A 85 0.81 19.02 -4.71
CA GLU A 85 -0.37 19.02 -3.84
C GLU A 85 -1.66 19.16 -4.66
N GLU A 86 -1.68 20.08 -5.63
CA GLU A 86 -2.81 20.23 -6.55
C GLU A 86 -3.06 18.94 -7.36
N ASN A 87 -1.99 18.34 -7.89
CA ASN A 87 -2.09 17.10 -8.65
C ASN A 87 -2.65 15.94 -7.80
N VAL A 88 -2.23 15.85 -6.53
CA VAL A 88 -2.75 14.85 -5.59
C VAL A 88 -4.24 15.06 -5.34
N GLN A 89 -4.68 16.29 -5.06
CA GLN A 89 -6.10 16.60 -4.85
C GLN A 89 -6.96 16.27 -6.08
N ILE A 90 -6.46 16.54 -7.28
CA ILE A 90 -7.14 16.20 -8.54
C ILE A 90 -7.26 14.68 -8.68
N LEU A 91 -6.19 13.92 -8.41
CA LEU A 91 -6.20 12.46 -8.47
C LEU A 91 -7.15 11.85 -7.44
N GLU A 92 -7.18 12.37 -6.22
CA GLU A 92 -8.12 11.95 -5.17
C GLU A 92 -9.57 12.12 -5.62
N ARG A 93 -9.90 13.28 -6.21
CA ARG A 93 -11.24 13.53 -6.75
C ARG A 93 -11.60 12.58 -7.89
N MET A 94 -10.66 12.29 -8.79
CA MET A 94 -10.89 11.32 -9.87
C MET A 94 -11.10 9.90 -9.35
N ILE A 95 -10.33 9.47 -8.34
CA ILE A 95 -10.49 8.17 -7.70
C ILE A 95 -11.85 8.09 -7.00
N MET A 96 -12.25 9.15 -6.29
CA MET A 96 -13.56 9.23 -5.63
C MET A 96 -14.71 9.11 -6.64
N ASN A 97 -14.65 9.89 -7.72
CA ASN A 97 -15.66 9.80 -8.80
C ASN A 97 -15.71 8.40 -9.43
N LYS A 98 -14.55 7.79 -9.70
CA LYS A 98 -14.49 6.44 -10.27
C LYS A 98 -15.01 5.38 -9.29
N ALA A 99 -14.78 5.55 -7.99
CA ALA A 99 -15.33 4.69 -6.97
C ALA A 99 -16.87 4.80 -6.94
N ASP A 100 -17.42 6.02 -7.01
CA ASP A 100 -18.86 6.26 -7.07
C ASP A 100 -19.51 5.63 -8.31
N ASP A 101 -18.85 5.69 -9.47
CA ASP A 101 -19.33 5.04 -10.70
C ASP A 101 -19.38 3.52 -10.55
N ILE A 102 -18.34 2.91 -9.98
CA ILE A 102 -18.28 1.46 -9.77
C ILE A 102 -19.35 1.03 -8.76
N VAL A 103 -19.52 1.78 -7.67
CA VAL A 103 -20.53 1.48 -6.65
C VAL A 103 -21.93 1.61 -7.23
N THR A 104 -22.19 2.65 -8.04
CA THR A 104 -23.47 2.84 -8.72
C THR A 104 -23.78 1.65 -9.64
N PHE A 105 -22.80 1.22 -10.44
CA PHE A 105 -22.94 0.03 -11.29
C PHE A 105 -23.23 -1.23 -10.45
N GLN A 106 -22.50 -1.45 -9.35
CA GLN A 106 -22.69 -2.60 -8.47
C GLN A 106 -24.09 -2.61 -7.83
N MET A 107 -24.59 -1.46 -7.37
CA MET A 107 -25.94 -1.33 -6.81
C MET A 107 -27.02 -1.65 -7.85
N VAL A 108 -26.89 -1.15 -9.09
CA VAL A 108 -27.82 -1.45 -10.19
C VAL A 108 -27.83 -2.95 -10.50
N GLU A 109 -26.67 -3.58 -10.57
CA GLU A 109 -26.55 -5.03 -10.78
C GLU A 109 -27.15 -5.84 -9.62
N GLN A 110 -26.91 -5.43 -8.37
CA GLN A 110 -27.51 -6.07 -7.20
C GLN A 110 -29.03 -5.95 -7.21
N ARG A 111 -29.58 -4.78 -7.56
CA ARG A 111 -31.02 -4.58 -7.69
C ARG A 111 -31.64 -5.54 -8.72
N ARG A 112 -31.01 -5.67 -9.90
CA ARG A 112 -31.44 -6.65 -10.93
C ARG A 112 -31.41 -8.09 -10.42
N LYS A 113 -30.37 -8.46 -9.66
CA LYS A 113 -30.27 -9.80 -9.06
C LYS A 113 -31.38 -10.05 -8.03
N ILE A 114 -31.68 -9.06 -7.18
CA ILE A 114 -32.80 -9.14 -6.23
C ILE A 114 -34.13 -9.32 -6.98
N GLU A 115 -34.42 -8.49 -7.98
CA GLU A 115 -35.64 -8.58 -8.77
C GLU A 115 -35.79 -9.95 -9.47
N ALA A 116 -34.68 -10.51 -9.99
CA ALA A 116 -34.67 -11.84 -10.59
C ALA A 116 -34.94 -12.96 -9.57
N LEU A 117 -34.41 -12.84 -8.35
CA LEU A 117 -34.67 -13.78 -7.26
C LEU A 117 -36.12 -13.68 -6.78
N THR A 118 -36.65 -12.48 -6.59
CA THR A 118 -38.06 -12.26 -6.23
C THR A 118 -38.98 -12.88 -7.28
N LYS A 119 -38.73 -12.64 -8.57
CA LYS A 119 -39.52 -13.25 -9.65
C LYS A 119 -39.45 -14.78 -9.65
N LYS A 120 -38.33 -15.37 -9.24
CA LYS A 120 -38.21 -16.83 -9.07
C LYS A 120 -38.99 -17.31 -7.86
N MET A 121 -38.94 -16.59 -6.74
CA MET A 121 -39.78 -16.87 -5.56
C MET A 121 -41.26 -16.80 -5.91
N ASP A 122 -41.73 -15.73 -6.57
CA ASP A 122 -43.14 -15.61 -6.99
C ASP A 122 -43.59 -16.78 -7.87
N LYS A 123 -42.71 -17.28 -8.75
CA LYS A 123 -43.01 -18.46 -9.57
C LYS A 123 -43.12 -19.72 -8.74
N LEU A 124 -42.21 -19.92 -7.78
CA LEU A 124 -42.23 -21.06 -6.88
C LEU A 124 -43.46 -21.01 -5.98
N GLU A 125 -43.81 -19.85 -5.45
CA GLU A 125 -45.03 -19.62 -4.66
C GLU A 125 -46.29 -19.96 -5.46
N LYS A 126 -46.40 -19.48 -6.71
CA LYS A 126 -47.51 -19.85 -7.61
C LYS A 126 -47.57 -21.35 -7.88
N GLN A 127 -46.42 -21.98 -8.14
CA GLN A 127 -46.38 -23.44 -8.33
C GLN A 127 -46.82 -24.19 -7.08
N MET A 128 -46.45 -23.72 -5.88
CA MET A 128 -46.92 -24.30 -4.62
C MET A 128 -48.42 -24.07 -4.40
N GLU A 129 -48.96 -22.90 -4.73
CA GLU A 129 -50.41 -22.65 -4.67
C GLU A 129 -51.19 -23.54 -5.64
N GLU A 130 -50.71 -23.70 -6.88
CA GLU A 130 -51.31 -24.56 -7.89
C GLU A 130 -51.29 -26.03 -7.47
N GLN A 131 -50.16 -26.51 -6.93
CA GLN A 131 -50.02 -27.86 -6.40
C GLN A 131 -50.79 -28.08 -5.09
N GLY A 132 -50.97 -27.06 -4.26
CA GLY A 132 -51.80 -27.10 -3.05
C GLY A 132 -53.31 -27.03 -3.33
N ARG A 133 -53.70 -26.46 -4.48
CA ARG A 133 -55.11 -26.37 -4.94
C ARG A 133 -55.57 -27.62 -5.69
N ALA A 134 -54.66 -28.31 -6.39
CA ALA A 134 -54.93 -29.56 -7.09
C ALA A 134 -55.46 -30.73 -6.21
N PRO A 135 -55.04 -30.93 -4.94
CA PRO A 135 -55.56 -32.01 -4.09
C PRO A 135 -56.92 -31.68 -3.45
N ARG A 136 -57.34 -30.40 -3.38
CA ARG A 136 -58.64 -30.03 -2.78
C ARG A 136 -59.84 -30.24 -3.71
N ARG A 137 -59.70 -29.94 -5.01
CA ARG A 137 -60.80 -30.12 -5.98
C ARG A 137 -61.19 -31.59 -6.18
N LYS A 138 -60.23 -32.52 -6.10
CA LYS A 138 -60.52 -33.96 -6.22
C LYS A 138 -61.23 -34.55 -4.98
N GLN A 139 -61.17 -33.88 -3.82
CA GLN A 139 -61.87 -34.32 -2.61
C GLN A 139 -63.28 -33.73 -2.52
N GLU A 140 -63.51 -32.51 -3.03
CA GLU A 140 -64.83 -31.87 -3.02
C GLU A 140 -65.79 -32.45 -4.08
N GLU A 141 -65.31 -32.87 -5.25
CA GLU A 141 -66.15 -33.51 -6.29
C GLU A 141 -66.56 -34.96 -5.93
N ALA A 142 -65.81 -35.64 -5.04
CA ALA A 142 -66.15 -37.00 -4.60
C ALA A 142 -67.16 -37.04 -3.44
N ALA A 143 -67.42 -35.91 -2.78
CA ALA A 143 -68.28 -35.83 -1.58
C ALA A 143 -69.68 -35.25 -1.84
N GLY A 144 -70.03 -34.90 -3.08
CA GLY A 144 -71.30 -34.28 -3.45
C GLY A 144 -72.32 -35.24 -4.07
N MET A 145 -72.96 -36.09 -3.26
CA MET A 145 -74.24 -36.75 -3.60
C MET A 145 -75.35 -36.19 -2.68
N PRO A 146 -76.56 -35.87 -3.20
CA PRO A 146 -77.52 -35.06 -2.47
C PRO A 146 -78.36 -35.92 -1.53
N TYR A 147 -78.29 -35.66 -0.22
CA TYR A 147 -79.28 -36.22 0.72
C TYR A 147 -80.54 -35.34 0.73
N SER A 148 -81.65 -36.00 0.43
CA SER A 148 -83.03 -35.49 0.44
C SER A 148 -83.41 -34.84 1.78
N ASN A 149 -84.06 -33.68 1.68
CA ASN A 149 -84.72 -33.00 2.80
C ASN A 149 -85.79 -33.89 3.45
N HIS A 150 -85.55 -34.32 4.69
CA HIS A 150 -86.65 -34.60 5.61
C HIS A 150 -86.33 -33.90 6.94
N PRO A 151 -87.20 -33.01 7.44
CA PRO A 151 -86.92 -32.31 8.70
C PRO A 151 -87.13 -33.28 9.87
N PRO A 152 -86.18 -33.42 10.81
CA PRO A 152 -86.47 -34.07 12.07
C PRO A 152 -87.38 -33.14 12.88
N ALA A 153 -88.56 -33.65 13.25
CA ALA A 153 -89.49 -33.00 14.16
C ALA A 153 -88.75 -32.65 15.46
N GLY A 154 -88.55 -31.36 15.69
CA GLY A 154 -88.00 -30.81 16.91
C GLY A 154 -89.09 -30.21 17.79
N LEU A 155 -88.90 -30.39 19.09
CA LEU A 155 -89.49 -29.66 20.21
C LEU A 155 -90.90 -30.09 20.67
N PHE A 156 -90.88 -31.04 21.60
CA PHE A 156 -91.65 -30.90 22.83
C PHE A 156 -91.25 -29.59 23.54
N GLN A 157 -92.22 -28.68 23.69
CA GLN A 157 -92.39 -27.83 24.87
C GLN A 157 -93.85 -27.34 24.86
N PHE A 158 -94.69 -27.93 25.72
CA PHE A 158 -96.01 -27.42 26.09
C PHE A 158 -95.90 -26.94 27.54
N GLU A 159 -96.40 -25.73 27.79
CA GLU A 159 -97.13 -25.39 29.02
C GLU A 159 -98.60 -25.81 28.85
#